data_AF-A0A5K7YCK0-F1
#
_entry.id   AF-A0A5K7YCK0-F1
#
_cell.length_a   1.000
_cell.length_b   1.000
_cell.length_c   1.000
_cell.angle_alpha   90.00
_cell.angle_beta   90.00
_cell.angle_gamma   90.00
#
_symmetry.space_group_name_H-M   'P 1'
#
loop_
_entity.id
_entity.type
_entity.pdbx_description
1 polymer ?
#
loop_
_entity_poly.entity_id
_entity_poly.type
_entity_poly.pdbx_seq_one_letter_code
_entity_poly.pdbx_strand_id
1 'polypeptide(L)'
;MKKVKIAFWIIVFGFVGLVIFQNKGFFMSESQLMFNLGFFYYETPFLANAVFFVAFFLIGILISYFINLFKHFTDAKIIKTLKAKESSLVETVTALEKQLSVQQSEAESLSATPVEGQPVEVAAEVK
;
A
#
# COMPACT_ATOMS: atom_id res chain seq x y z
N MET A 1 -0.96 16.90 3.62
CA MET A 1 -1.88 15.83 3.16
C MET A 1 -3.25 15.88 3.84
N LYS A 2 -3.38 15.71 5.17
CA LYS A 2 -4.70 15.64 5.87
C LYS A 2 -5.51 16.94 5.80
N LYS A 3 -4.86 18.09 6.01
CA LYS A 3 -5.49 19.43 5.92
C LYS A 3 -5.96 19.78 4.49
N VAL A 4 -5.20 19.38 3.48
CA VAL A 4 -5.59 19.60 2.08
C VAL A 4 -6.81 18.74 1.72
N LYS A 5 -6.84 17.48 2.18
CA LYS A 5 -8.01 16.61 2.02
C LYS A 5 -9.27 17.18 2.70
N ILE A 6 -9.13 17.77 3.90
CA ILE A 6 -10.26 18.38 4.60
C ILE A 6 -10.75 19.64 3.87
N ALA A 7 -9.85 20.50 3.42
CA ALA A 7 -10.20 21.70 2.67
C ALA A 7 -10.91 21.37 1.35
N PHE A 8 -10.43 20.33 0.65
CA PHE A 8 -11.10 19.81 -0.54
C PHE A 8 -12.51 19.31 -0.24
N TRP A 9 -12.69 18.52 0.83
CA TRP A 9 -14.01 18.04 1.25
C TRP A 9 -14.98 19.17 1.63
N ILE A 10 -14.49 20.22 2.29
CA ILE A 10 -15.29 21.42 2.61
C ILE A 10 -15.76 22.11 1.32
N ILE A 11 -14.88 22.27 0.34
CA ILE A 11 -15.23 22.88 -0.95
C ILE A 11 -16.26 22.04 -1.70
N VAL A 12 -16.09 20.72 -1.75
CA VAL A 12 -17.05 19.82 -2.40
C VAL A 12 -18.41 19.91 -1.72
N PHE A 13 -18.48 19.80 -0.39
CA PHE A 13 -19.76 19.91 0.32
C PHE A 13 -20.39 21.29 0.22
N GLY A 14 -19.58 22.35 0.28
CA GLY A 14 -20.05 23.72 0.07
C GLY A 14 -20.68 23.88 -1.30
N PHE A 15 -20.03 23.34 -2.35
CA PHE A 15 -20.55 23.40 -3.71
C PHE A 15 -21.84 22.58 -3.87
N VAL A 16 -21.89 21.36 -3.32
CA VAL A 16 -23.11 20.53 -3.34
C VAL A 16 -24.27 21.25 -2.63
N GLY A 17 -24.03 21.81 -1.45
CA GLY A 17 -25.02 22.60 -0.71
C GLY A 17 -25.51 23.82 -1.49
N LEU A 18 -24.59 24.53 -2.16
CA LEU A 18 -24.92 25.67 -3.01
C LEU A 18 -25.81 25.28 -4.19
N VAL A 19 -25.48 24.18 -4.87
CA VAL A 19 -26.29 23.65 -5.99
C VAL A 19 -27.70 23.28 -5.52
N ILE A 20 -27.82 22.63 -4.36
CA ILE A 20 -29.12 22.27 -3.77
C ILE A 20 -29.93 23.52 -3.41
N PHE A 21 -29.28 24.50 -2.79
CA PHE A 21 -29.95 25.74 -2.38
C PHE A 21 -30.46 26.55 -3.59
N GLN A 22 -29.64 26.68 -4.64
CA GLN A 22 -30.04 27.39 -5.85
C GLN A 22 -31.12 26.65 -6.66
N ASN A 23 -31.10 25.31 -6.65
CA ASN A 23 -32.02 24.48 -7.43
C ASN A 23 -33.09 23.80 -6.56
N LYS A 24 -33.50 24.44 -5.45
CA LYS A 24 -34.46 23.85 -4.49
C LYS A 24 -35.74 23.35 -5.16
N GLY A 25 -36.25 24.09 -6.15
CA GLY A 25 -37.45 23.70 -6.91
C GLY A 25 -37.28 22.36 -7.65
N PHE A 26 -36.09 22.12 -8.22
CA PHE A 26 -35.78 20.84 -8.86
C PHE A 26 -35.69 19.69 -7.85
N PHE A 27 -35.03 19.93 -6.71
CA PHE A 27 -34.84 18.91 -5.67
C PHE A 27 -36.13 18.55 -4.92
N MET A 28 -37.05 19.50 -4.78
CA MET A 28 -38.38 19.27 -4.19
C MET A 28 -39.41 18.79 -5.21
N SER A 29 -39.13 18.90 -6.50
CA SER A 29 -40.01 18.33 -7.52
C SER A 29 -40.14 16.84 -7.31
N GLU A 30 -41.39 16.37 -7.32
CA GLU A 30 -41.68 14.96 -7.36
C GLU A 30 -41.39 14.44 -8.75
N SER A 31 -40.76 13.29 -8.83
CA SER A 31 -40.52 12.60 -10.09
C SER A 31 -40.63 11.09 -9.87
N GLN A 32 -40.93 10.40 -10.95
CA GLN A 32 -40.97 8.94 -10.99
C GLN A 32 -39.81 8.45 -11.85
N LEU A 33 -39.07 7.46 -11.36
CA LEU A 33 -38.09 6.74 -12.14
C LEU A 33 -38.77 5.52 -12.77
N MET A 34 -38.61 5.43 -14.08
CA MET A 34 -39.14 4.32 -14.88
C MET A 34 -37.97 3.41 -15.25
N PHE A 35 -38.02 2.17 -14.79
CA PHE A 35 -37.07 1.13 -15.18
C PHE A 35 -37.72 0.24 -16.22
N ASN A 36 -37.30 0.39 -17.48
CA ASN A 36 -37.71 -0.49 -18.56
C ASN A 36 -36.50 -1.31 -19.02
N LEU A 37 -36.50 -2.59 -18.62
CA LEU A 37 -35.47 -3.56 -18.99
C LEU A 37 -35.93 -4.52 -20.10
N GLY A 38 -36.90 -4.12 -20.93
CA GLY A 38 -37.43 -4.91 -22.05
C GLY A 38 -38.30 -6.11 -21.65
N PHE A 39 -37.96 -6.81 -20.57
CA PHE A 39 -38.74 -7.91 -19.97
C PHE A 39 -39.31 -7.54 -18.59
N PHE A 40 -38.87 -6.41 -18.02
CA PHE A 40 -39.29 -5.96 -16.69
C PHE A 40 -39.59 -4.46 -16.73
N TYR A 41 -40.75 -4.10 -16.21
CA TYR A 41 -41.21 -2.73 -16.09
C TYR A 41 -41.51 -2.43 -14.63
N TYR A 42 -40.86 -1.41 -14.10
CA TYR A 42 -41.10 -0.96 -12.74
C TYR A 42 -41.05 0.56 -12.67
N GLU A 43 -42.08 1.13 -12.04
CA GLU A 43 -42.16 2.54 -11.72
C GLU A 43 -42.03 2.74 -10.22
N THR A 44 -41.11 3.61 -9.82
CA THR A 44 -41.03 4.04 -8.43
C THR A 44 -42.15 5.03 -8.10
N PRO A 45 -42.65 5.05 -6.86
CA PRO A 45 -43.62 6.07 -6.43
C PRO A 45 -43.06 7.48 -6.58
N PHE A 46 -43.96 8.46 -6.68
CA PHE A 46 -43.62 9.88 -6.71
C PHE A 46 -42.86 10.26 -5.44
N LEU A 47 -41.59 10.59 -5.62
CA LEU A 47 -40.69 10.99 -4.56
C LEU A 47 -39.94 12.25 -4.98
N ALA A 48 -39.63 13.10 -4.01
CA ALA A 48 -38.80 14.27 -4.27
C ALA A 48 -37.44 13.83 -4.82
N ASN A 49 -36.96 14.52 -5.85
CA ASN A 49 -35.67 14.24 -6.49
C ASN A 49 -34.50 14.16 -5.50
N ALA A 50 -34.54 14.96 -4.43
CA ALA A 50 -33.58 14.90 -3.34
C ALA A 50 -33.42 13.49 -2.75
N VAL A 51 -34.50 12.71 -2.63
CA VAL A 51 -34.47 11.36 -2.07
C VAL A 51 -33.73 10.40 -3.00
N PHE A 52 -33.95 10.49 -4.32
CA PHE A 52 -33.20 9.70 -5.29
C PHE A 52 -31.71 10.03 -5.25
N PHE A 53 -31.34 11.31 -5.20
CA PHE A 53 -29.94 11.72 -5.09
C PHE A 53 -29.27 11.17 -3.82
N VAL A 54 -29.95 11.20 -2.69
CA VAL A 54 -29.45 10.60 -1.45
C VAL A 54 -29.29 9.09 -1.59
N ALA A 55 -30.29 8.39 -2.14
CA ALA A 55 -30.20 6.95 -2.37
C ALA A 55 -29.00 6.58 -3.28
N PHE A 56 -28.82 7.28 -4.40
CA PHE A 56 -27.67 7.08 -5.29
C PHE A 56 -26.33 7.40 -4.60
N PHE A 57 -26.29 8.44 -3.76
CA PHE A 57 -25.10 8.75 -2.97
C PHE A 57 -24.74 7.64 -1.98
N LEU A 58 -25.74 7.07 -1.27
CA LEU A 58 -25.55 5.91 -0.40
C LEU A 58 -25.05 4.69 -1.17
N ILE A 59 -25.61 4.41 -2.35
CA ILE A 59 -25.14 3.33 -3.23
C ILE A 59 -23.68 3.58 -3.66
N GLY A 60 -23.32 4.82 -4.01
CA GLY A 60 -21.96 5.20 -4.32
C GLY A 60 -20.99 4.96 -3.15
N ILE A 61 -21.39 5.31 -1.92
CA ILE A 61 -20.62 5.01 -0.70
C ILE A 61 -20.46 3.49 -0.53
N LEU A 62 -21.54 2.74 -0.74
CA LEU A 62 -21.53 1.30 -0.59
C LEU A 62 -20.58 0.63 -1.61
N ILE A 63 -20.61 1.07 -2.87
CA ILE A 63 -19.66 0.62 -3.90
C ILE A 63 -18.23 1.00 -3.52
N SER A 64 -18.00 2.22 -3.06
CA SER A 64 -16.67 2.66 -2.59
C SER A 64 -16.18 1.80 -1.43
N TYR A 65 -17.06 1.41 -0.52
CA TYR A 65 -16.74 0.51 0.60
C TYR A 65 -16.31 -0.86 0.09
N PHE A 66 -17.07 -1.45 -0.84
CA PHE A 66 -16.71 -2.73 -1.47
C PHE A 66 -15.37 -2.66 -2.19
N ILE A 67 -15.11 -1.62 -2.99
CA ILE A 67 -13.82 -1.44 -3.68
C ILE A 67 -12.68 -1.35 -2.67
N ASN A 68 -12.85 -0.58 -1.60
CA ASN A 68 -11.82 -0.46 -0.57
C ASN A 68 -11.60 -1.80 0.17
N LEU A 69 -12.66 -2.56 0.41
CA LEU A 69 -12.56 -3.90 0.99
C LEU A 69 -11.76 -4.85 0.08
N PHE A 70 -12.04 -4.87 -1.23
CA PHE A 70 -11.24 -5.62 -2.21
C PHE A 70 -9.78 -5.16 -2.27
N LYS A 71 -9.54 -3.87 -2.10
CA LYS A 71 -8.19 -3.30 -1.99
C LYS A 71 -7.46 -3.84 -0.76
N HIS A 72 -8.11 -3.94 0.40
CA HIS A 72 -7.52 -4.54 1.60
C HIS A 72 -7.12 -6.01 1.41
N PHE A 73 -7.90 -6.81 0.68
CA PHE A 73 -7.52 -8.19 0.36
C PHE A 73 -6.28 -8.27 -0.55
N THR A 74 -6.17 -7.36 -1.51
CA THR A 74 -5.01 -7.27 -2.40
C THR A 74 -3.78 -6.77 -1.65
N ASP A 75 -3.94 -5.74 -0.83
CA ASP A 75 -2.89 -5.17 0.00
C ASP A 75 -2.36 -6.23 1.01
N ALA A 76 -3.22 -7.07 1.58
CA ALA A 76 -2.80 -8.18 2.43
C ALA A 76 -1.94 -9.22 1.69
N LYS A 77 -2.24 -9.50 0.40
CA LYS A 77 -1.41 -10.37 -0.44
C LYS A 77 -0.06 -9.72 -0.76
N ILE A 78 -0.05 -8.42 -1.05
CA ILE A 78 1.16 -7.64 -1.33
C ILE A 78 2.05 -7.58 -0.09
N ILE A 79 1.49 -7.38 1.10
CA ILE A 79 2.24 -7.39 2.36
C ILE A 79 2.91 -8.75 2.60
N LYS A 80 2.21 -9.86 2.34
CA LYS A 80 2.81 -11.21 2.44
C LYS A 80 3.97 -11.41 1.47
N THR A 81 3.85 -10.90 0.24
CA THR A 81 4.94 -11.01 -0.76
C THR A 81 6.13 -10.13 -0.41
N LEU A 82 5.91 -8.93 0.13
CA LEU A 82 6.98 -8.04 0.60
C LEU A 82 7.70 -8.62 1.82
N LYS A 83 6.97 -9.16 2.81
CA LYS A 83 7.53 -9.88 3.96
C LYS A 83 8.39 -11.08 3.56
N ALA A 84 7.94 -11.87 2.57
CA ALA A 84 8.70 -12.99 2.06
C ALA A 84 10.02 -12.54 1.39
N LYS A 85 9.97 -11.43 0.63
CA LYS A 85 11.18 -10.84 0.03
C LYS A 85 12.14 -10.27 1.07
N GLU A 86 11.64 -9.61 2.11
CA GLU A 86 12.46 -9.10 3.22
C GLU A 86 13.17 -10.25 3.95
N SER A 87 12.46 -11.34 4.25
CA SER A 87 13.05 -12.54 4.86
C SER A 87 14.16 -13.13 3.99
N SER A 88 13.94 -13.23 2.68
CA SER A 88 14.97 -13.74 1.74
C SER A 88 16.18 -12.81 1.67
N LEU A 89 15.98 -11.50 1.76
CA LEU A 89 17.07 -10.51 1.77
C LEU A 89 17.90 -10.64 3.05
N VAL A 90 17.26 -10.78 4.21
CA VAL A 90 17.95 -10.99 5.49
C VAL A 90 18.74 -12.31 5.48
N GLU A 91 18.20 -13.39 4.92
CA GLU A 91 18.94 -14.65 4.74
C GLU A 91 20.16 -14.48 3.83
N THR A 92 20.04 -13.74 2.72
CA THR A 92 21.20 -13.49 1.84
C THR A 92 22.27 -12.64 2.51
N VAL A 93 21.88 -11.62 3.29
CA VAL A 93 22.84 -10.76 4.01
C VAL A 93 23.56 -11.57 5.10
N THR A 94 22.84 -12.37 5.87
CA THR A 94 23.44 -13.23 6.90
C THR A 94 24.32 -14.33 6.31
N ALA A 95 23.94 -14.91 5.16
CA ALA A 95 24.78 -15.87 4.44
C ALA A 95 26.04 -15.23 3.85
N LEU A 96 25.98 -13.98 3.39
CA LEU A 96 27.13 -13.22 2.90
C LEU A 96 28.04 -12.77 4.04
N GLU A 97 27.49 -12.31 5.17
CA GLU A 97 28.26 -12.01 6.38
C GLU A 97 28.98 -13.24 6.92
N LYS A 98 28.32 -14.42 6.88
CA LYS A 98 28.92 -15.68 7.29
C LYS A 98 30.04 -16.14 6.34
N GLN A 99 29.91 -15.86 5.05
CA GLN A 99 30.99 -16.13 4.09
C GLN A 99 32.16 -15.16 4.28
N LEU A 100 31.89 -13.87 4.54
CA LEU A 100 32.92 -12.89 4.84
C LEU A 100 33.65 -13.20 6.15
N SER A 101 32.95 -13.64 7.19
CA SER A 101 33.59 -14.02 8.46
C SER A 101 34.43 -15.28 8.32
N VAL A 102 34.00 -16.26 7.51
CA VAL A 102 34.82 -17.44 7.17
C VAL A 102 36.05 -17.02 6.38
N GLN A 103 35.91 -16.14 5.38
CA GLN A 103 37.02 -15.66 4.56
C GLN A 103 37.98 -14.75 5.34
N GLN A 104 37.47 -14.01 6.33
CA GLN A 104 38.27 -13.19 7.25
C GLN A 104 39.00 -14.05 8.28
N SER A 105 38.36 -15.11 8.82
CA SER A 105 39.06 -16.11 9.65
C SER A 105 40.10 -16.91 8.84
N GLU A 106 39.87 -17.15 7.55
CA GLU A 106 40.82 -17.81 6.67
C GLU A 106 42.02 -16.89 6.36
N ALA A 107 41.77 -15.59 6.16
CA ALA A 107 42.82 -14.57 6.06
C ALA A 107 43.62 -14.38 7.36
N GLU A 108 42.97 -14.50 8.53
CA GLU A 108 43.63 -14.44 9.85
C GLU A 108 44.40 -15.73 10.15
N SER A 109 43.94 -16.89 9.64
CA SER A 109 44.68 -18.16 9.71
C SER A 109 45.94 -18.20 8.83
N LEU A 110 45.96 -17.45 7.72
CA LEU A 110 47.14 -17.24 6.89
C LEU A 110 48.14 -16.24 7.52
N SER A 111 47.70 -15.42 8.48
CA SER A 111 48.55 -14.54 9.29
C SER A 111 49.11 -15.21 10.56
N ALA A 112 48.62 -16.39 10.93
CA ALA A 112 48.97 -17.07 12.18
C ALA A 112 49.74 -18.37 11.94
N THR A 113 50.71 -18.38 11.01
CA THR A 113 51.71 -19.45 11.01
C THR A 113 52.73 -19.15 12.10
N PRO A 114 52.84 -19.98 13.16
CA PRO A 114 53.89 -19.85 14.16
C PRO A 114 55.21 -20.23 13.51
N VAL A 115 56.12 -19.28 13.34
CA VAL A 115 57.51 -19.59 13.00
C VAL A 115 58.26 -19.82 14.30
N GLU A 116 58.25 -21.06 14.78
CA GLU A 116 59.22 -21.54 15.77
C GLU A 116 59.83 -22.87 15.28
N GLY A 117 61.15 -22.86 14.99
CA GLY A 117 61.98 -24.07 14.91
C GLY A 117 62.82 -24.30 13.64
N GLN A 118 63.95 -23.56 13.50
CA GLN A 118 65.32 -23.90 13.01
C GLN A 118 65.59 -24.94 11.88
N PRO A 119 66.77 -24.97 11.21
CA PRO A 119 67.93 -24.05 11.22
C PRO A 119 68.40 -23.61 9.81
N VAL A 120 69.01 -22.43 9.67
CA VAL A 120 69.89 -22.14 8.53
C VAL A 120 71.20 -21.56 9.06
N GLU A 121 72.18 -22.45 9.11
CA GLU A 121 73.61 -22.17 9.05
C GLU A 121 73.91 -21.27 7.84
N VAL A 122 74.77 -20.25 8.01
CA VAL A 122 75.88 -19.85 7.11
C VAL A 122 76.35 -18.40 7.40
N ALA A 123 77.68 -18.29 7.60
CA ALA A 123 78.59 -17.13 7.41
C ALA A 123 78.38 -15.87 8.30
N ALA A 124 79.26 -15.56 9.26
CA ALA A 124 80.65 -15.05 9.16
C ALA A 124 80.75 -13.50 9.03
N GLU A 125 81.86 -12.97 9.58
CA GLU A 125 82.30 -11.57 9.78
C GLU A 125 81.78 -10.89 11.06
N VAL A 126 82.52 -10.76 12.17
CA VAL A 126 83.94 -10.47 12.51
C VAL A 126 84.42 -9.06 12.16
N LYS A 127 84.38 -8.23 13.22
CA LYS A 127 85.28 -7.13 13.63
C LYS A 127 84.94 -5.70 13.25
#